data_AF-A0A1G4UR94-F1
#
_entry.id   AF-A0A1G4UR94-F1
#
_cell.length_a   1.000
_cell.length_b   1.000
_cell.length_c   1.000
_cell.angle_alpha   90.00
_cell.angle_beta   90.00
_cell.angle_gamma   90.00
#
_symmetry.space_group_name_H-M   'P 1'
#
loop_
_entity.id
_entity.type
_entity.pdbx_description
1 polymer ?
#
loop_
_entity_poly.entity_id
_entity_poly.type
_entity_poly.pdbx_seq_one_letter_code
_entity_poly.pdbx_strand_id
1 'polypeptide(L)'
;MMLRSFARVGGLSTAACAALVLLASGAARADQAAGNACAASLNADGKAIYSAVMAAGDSGDLRTIVTDTTKSLAMSGQIDRGNARANAQAAAQCLEQARS
;
A
#
# COMPACT_ATOMS: atom_id res chain seq x y z
N MET A 1 -20.12 -0.52 -30.29
CA MET A 1 -20.46 0.86 -30.67
C MET A 1 -21.44 1.41 -29.63
N MET A 2 -21.02 2.50 -28.98
CA MET A 2 -21.81 3.57 -28.34
C MET A 2 -23.05 3.19 -27.51
N LEU A 3 -22.97 3.43 -26.19
CA LEU A 3 -23.80 4.47 -25.59
C LEU A 3 -23.08 5.07 -24.37
N ARG A 4 -22.47 6.24 -24.61
CA ARG A 4 -21.84 7.10 -23.61
C ARG A 4 -22.95 7.98 -23.03
N SER A 5 -23.37 7.73 -21.80
CA SER A 5 -24.22 8.66 -21.05
C SER A 5 -23.41 9.23 -19.89
N PHE A 6 -22.87 10.42 -20.14
CA PHE A 6 -22.38 11.32 -19.11
C PHE A 6 -23.58 11.79 -18.27
N ALA A 7 -23.72 11.30 -17.05
CA ALA A 7 -24.61 11.91 -16.07
C ALA A 7 -23.74 12.53 -14.97
N ARG A 8 -23.53 13.85 -15.10
CA ARG A 8 -23.10 14.71 -13.99
C ARG A 8 -24.16 14.60 -12.89
N VAL A 9 -23.80 14.06 -11.73
CA VAL A 9 -24.59 14.27 -10.51
C VAL A 9 -23.79 15.23 -9.64
N GLY A 10 -23.99 16.52 -9.93
CA GLY A 10 -23.88 17.55 -8.90
C GLY A 10 -25.20 17.55 -8.13
N GLY A 11 -25.12 17.61 -6.80
CA GLY A 11 -26.31 17.68 -5.96
C GLY A 11 -26.02 17.34 -4.51
N LEU A 12 -25.62 18.36 -3.75
CA LEU A 12 -25.84 18.45 -2.31
C LEU A 12 -27.27 17.99 -1.96
N SER A 13 -27.44 17.01 -1.08
CA SER A 13 -28.60 16.94 -0.17
C SER A 13 -28.37 15.90 0.92
N THR A 14 -28.63 16.36 2.14
CA THR A 14 -28.62 15.66 3.42
C THR A 14 -29.67 14.56 3.52
N ALA A 15 -29.35 13.54 4.33
CA ALA A 15 -30.24 12.65 5.09
C ALA A 15 -30.36 11.18 4.62
N ALA A 16 -30.00 10.32 5.59
CA ALA A 16 -30.64 9.06 5.97
C ALA A 16 -30.22 7.74 5.28
N CYS A 17 -29.64 6.90 6.15
CA CYS A 17 -29.74 5.44 6.20
C CYS A 17 -28.91 4.63 5.19
N ALA A 18 -27.72 4.30 5.67
CA ALA A 18 -26.77 3.34 5.13
C ALA A 18 -27.37 1.94 4.99
N ALA A 19 -27.31 1.42 3.76
CA ALA A 19 -27.26 -0.02 3.49
C ALA A 19 -26.47 -0.23 2.19
N LEU A 20 -25.16 0.03 2.24
CA LEU A 20 -24.21 -0.39 1.21
C LEU A 20 -23.59 -1.70 1.66
N VAL A 21 -24.18 -2.80 1.20
CA VAL A 21 -23.62 -4.15 1.33
C VAL A 21 -22.38 -4.21 0.43
N LEU A 22 -21.22 -4.10 1.08
CA LEU A 22 -19.89 -4.22 0.50
C LEU A 22 -19.66 -5.67 0.02
N LEU A 23 -19.72 -5.90 -1.30
CA LEU A 23 -19.01 -7.01 -1.92
C LEU A 23 -17.75 -6.46 -2.61
N ALA A 24 -16.76 -6.07 -1.79
CA ALA A 24 -15.39 -5.93 -2.24
C ALA A 24 -14.63 -7.18 -1.78
N SER A 25 -14.72 -8.26 -2.55
CA SER A 25 -13.83 -9.41 -2.42
C SER A 25 -12.47 -9.08 -3.03
N GLY A 26 -11.75 -8.17 -2.38
CA GLY A 26 -10.33 -7.91 -2.54
C GLY A 26 -9.82 -7.59 -1.16
N ALA A 27 -8.79 -8.31 -0.70
CA ALA A 27 -8.19 -8.11 0.62
C ALA A 27 -7.95 -6.61 0.83
N ALA A 28 -8.79 -5.99 1.64
CA ALA A 28 -8.84 -4.55 1.78
C ALA A 28 -7.59 -4.14 2.55
N ARG A 29 -6.64 -3.51 1.87
CA ARG A 29 -5.65 -2.67 2.52
C ARG A 29 -6.41 -1.48 3.08
N ALA A 30 -6.92 -1.65 4.29
CA ALA A 30 -7.92 -0.75 4.88
C ALA A 30 -7.41 0.70 4.90
N ASP A 31 -6.11 0.91 5.07
CA ASP A 31 -5.47 2.23 5.04
C ASP A 31 -4.28 2.34 4.05
N GLN A 32 -4.39 1.77 2.84
CA GLN A 32 -3.35 1.91 1.80
C GLN A 32 -2.94 3.37 1.55
N ALA A 33 -3.90 4.30 1.59
CA ALA A 33 -3.61 5.73 1.41
C ALA A 33 -2.71 6.29 2.51
N ALA A 34 -2.92 5.89 3.77
CA ALA A 34 -2.09 6.32 4.89
C ALA A 34 -0.67 5.77 4.77
N GLY A 35 -0.54 4.48 4.44
CA GLY A 35 0.76 3.88 4.18
C GLY A 35 1.52 4.55 3.03
N ASN A 36 0.83 4.90 1.94
CA ASN A 36 1.42 5.61 0.80
C ASN A 36 1.90 7.01 1.21
N ALA A 37 1.13 7.72 2.05
CA ALA A 37 1.51 9.02 2.57
C ALA A 37 2.75 8.93 3.48
N CYS A 38 2.82 7.91 4.35
CA CYS A 38 4.02 7.63 5.14
C CYS A 38 5.23 7.34 4.24
N ALA A 39 5.05 6.47 3.25
CA ALA A 39 6.11 6.06 2.33
C ALA A 39 6.67 7.21 1.48
N ALA A 40 5.89 8.27 1.26
CA ALA A 40 6.34 9.46 0.53
C ALA A 40 7.55 10.14 1.20
N SER A 41 7.67 10.04 2.52
CA SER A 41 8.79 10.60 3.31
C SER A 41 10.05 9.74 3.30
N LEU A 42 9.96 8.49 2.85
CA LEU A 42 11.11 7.58 2.82
C LEU A 42 12.14 8.01 1.76
N ASN A 43 13.39 7.60 1.98
CA ASN A 43 14.43 7.68 0.95
C ASN A 43 14.18 6.67 -0.20
N ALA A 44 15.02 6.70 -1.23
CA ALA A 44 14.84 5.87 -2.41
C ALA A 44 14.74 4.37 -2.09
N ASP A 45 15.64 3.86 -1.24
CA ASP A 45 15.67 2.46 -0.84
C ASP A 45 14.44 2.05 -0.02
N GLY A 46 14.02 2.90 0.93
CA GLY A 46 12.80 2.66 1.71
C GLY A 46 11.55 2.63 0.83
N LYS A 47 11.47 3.51 -0.17
CA LYS A 47 10.40 3.50 -1.18
C LYS A 47 10.42 2.22 -2.04
N ALA A 48 11.60 1.76 -2.43
CA ALA A 48 11.76 0.52 -3.18
C ALA A 48 11.27 -0.70 -2.37
N ILE A 49 11.63 -0.79 -1.09
CA ILE A 49 11.15 -1.86 -0.20
C ILE A 49 9.63 -1.78 -0.03
N TYR A 50 9.09 -0.60 0.30
CA TYR A 50 7.66 -0.41 0.49
C TYR A 50 6.86 -0.86 -0.74
N SER A 51 7.22 -0.35 -1.92
CA SER A 51 6.55 -0.67 -3.18
C SER A 51 6.63 -2.14 -3.54
N ALA A 52 7.80 -2.78 -3.35
CA ALA A 52 7.98 -4.20 -3.61
C ALA A 52 7.14 -5.07 -2.67
N VAL A 53 7.06 -4.73 -1.37
CA VAL A 53 6.20 -5.46 -0.43
C VAL A 53 4.72 -5.27 -0.75
N MET A 54 4.32 -4.08 -1.21
CA MET A 54 2.95 -3.88 -1.67
C MET A 54 2.60 -4.67 -2.93
N ALA A 55 3.56 -4.84 -3.84
CA ALA A 55 3.39 -5.68 -5.02
C ALA A 55 3.36 -7.18 -4.69
N ALA A 56 4.02 -7.62 -3.61
CA ALA A 56 3.98 -9.00 -3.13
C ALA A 56 2.62 -9.41 -2.54
N GLY A 57 1.75 -8.44 -2.21
CA GLY A 57 0.42 -8.67 -1.65
C GLY A 57 0.42 -8.95 -0.15
N ASP A 58 -0.76 -9.30 0.38
CA ASP A 58 -1.01 -9.42 1.82
C ASP A 58 -1.00 -10.87 2.35
N SER A 59 -0.25 -11.74 1.66
CA SER A 59 -0.17 -13.16 2.03
C SER A 59 0.95 -13.40 3.04
N GLY A 60 0.59 -13.59 4.32
CA GLY A 60 1.51 -14.01 5.38
C GLY A 60 1.99 -12.90 6.32
N ASP A 61 2.97 -13.24 7.15
CA ASP A 61 3.53 -12.35 8.17
C ASP A 61 4.29 -11.16 7.55
N LEU A 62 3.93 -9.94 7.94
CA LEU A 62 4.51 -8.71 7.39
C LEU A 62 6.03 -8.66 7.60
N ARG A 63 6.51 -9.07 8.78
CA ARG A 63 7.95 -9.05 9.09
C ARG A 63 8.72 -9.99 8.16
N THR A 64 8.19 -11.17 7.90
CA THR A 64 8.78 -12.14 6.97
C THR A 64 8.85 -11.56 5.56
N ILE A 65 7.72 -11.05 5.04
CA ILE A 65 7.67 -10.50 3.66
C ILE A 65 8.62 -9.31 3.50
N VAL A 66 8.65 -8.38 4.46
CA VAL A 66 9.57 -7.23 4.44
C VAL A 66 11.01 -7.71 4.45
N THR A 67 11.34 -8.70 5.28
CA THR A 67 12.71 -9.23 5.40
C THR A 67 13.16 -9.88 4.09
N ASP A 68 12.33 -10.78 3.53
CA ASP A 68 12.67 -11.51 2.31
C ASP A 68 12.76 -10.56 1.10
N THR A 69 11.83 -9.62 0.99
CA THR A 69 11.84 -8.60 -0.06
C THR A 69 13.08 -7.72 0.04
N THR A 70 13.38 -7.20 1.24
CA THR A 70 14.59 -6.37 1.46
C THR A 70 15.84 -7.14 1.11
N LYS A 71 15.95 -8.40 1.55
CA LYS A 71 17.10 -9.26 1.24
C LYS A 71 17.24 -9.45 -0.26
N SER A 72 16.14 -9.75 -0.96
CA SER A 72 16.13 -9.90 -2.42
C SER A 72 16.65 -8.65 -3.12
N LEU A 73 16.11 -7.47 -2.78
CA LEU A 73 16.53 -6.18 -3.34
C LEU A 73 17.99 -5.85 -3.05
N ALA A 74 18.46 -6.17 -1.84
CA ALA A 74 19.85 -5.91 -1.45
C ALA A 74 20.81 -6.89 -2.16
N MET A 75 20.39 -8.13 -2.40
CA MET A 75 21.18 -9.11 -3.14
C MET A 75 21.25 -8.77 -4.63
N SER A 76 20.15 -8.28 -5.22
CA SER A 76 20.10 -7.81 -6.62
C SER A 76 20.79 -6.46 -6.85
N GLY A 77 21.18 -5.75 -5.78
CA GLY A 77 21.84 -4.45 -5.87
C GLY A 77 20.88 -3.28 -6.13
N GLN A 78 19.57 -3.49 -5.95
CA GLN A 78 18.56 -2.44 -6.11
C GLN A 78 18.47 -1.49 -4.90
N ILE A 79 18.99 -1.92 -3.75
CA ILE A 79 19.15 -1.07 -2.56
C ILE A 79 20.55 -1.25 -1.97
N ASP A 80 21.01 -0.28 -1.19
CA ASP A 80 22.27 -0.38 -0.47
C ASP A 80 22.18 -1.41 0.67
N ARG A 81 23.13 -2.35 0.71
CA ARG A 81 23.18 -3.40 1.74
C ARG A 81 23.48 -2.84 3.13
N GLY A 82 24.28 -1.77 3.22
CA GLY A 82 24.66 -1.16 4.49
C GLY A 82 23.47 -0.54 5.22
N ASN A 83 22.53 0.03 4.46
CA ASN A 83 21.35 0.72 4.99
C ASN A 83 20.06 -0.10 4.88
N ALA A 84 20.08 -1.26 4.22
CA ALA A 84 18.91 -2.10 3.97
C ALA A 84 18.03 -2.35 5.21
N ARG A 85 18.64 -2.65 6.36
CA ARG A 85 17.88 -2.89 7.61
C ARG A 85 17.14 -1.64 8.10
N ALA A 86 17.81 -0.49 8.12
CA ALA A 86 17.20 0.76 8.56
C ALA A 86 16.06 1.17 7.62
N ASN A 87 16.29 1.04 6.31
CA ASN A 87 15.27 1.32 5.29
C ASN A 87 14.08 0.36 5.39
N ALA A 88 14.33 -0.92 5.68
CA ALA A 88 13.27 -1.91 5.90
C ALA A 88 12.41 -1.63 7.14
N GLN A 89 13.03 -1.19 8.24
CA GLN A 89 12.30 -0.80 9.45
C GLN A 89 11.42 0.42 9.22
N ALA A 90 11.91 1.42 8.48
CA ALA A 90 11.14 2.60 8.12
C ALA A 90 9.97 2.23 7.17
N ALA A 91 10.23 1.38 6.18
CA ALA A 91 9.19 0.87 5.28
C ALA A 91 8.13 0.03 6.02
N ALA A 92 8.54 -0.80 6.99
CA ALA A 92 7.65 -1.64 7.79
C ALA A 92 6.63 -0.80 8.58
N GLN A 93 7.05 0.32 9.19
CA GLN A 93 6.15 1.23 9.90
C GLN A 93 5.06 1.80 8.95
N CYS A 94 5.43 2.14 7.72
CA CYS A 94 4.45 2.57 6.72
C CYS A 94 3.56 1.42 6.23
N LEU A 95 4.07 0.19 6.19
CA LEU A 95 3.30 -1.00 5.78
C LEU A 95 2.31 -1.46 6.85
N GLU A 96 2.61 -1.24 8.13
CA GLU A 96 1.68 -1.44 9.24
C GLU A 96 0.47 -0.53 9.08
N GLN A 97 0.69 0.75 8.75
CA GLN A 97 -0.40 1.68 8.41
C GLN A 97 -1.13 1.28 7.13
N ALA A 98 -0.44 0.70 6.15
CA ALA A 98 -1.09 0.24 4.92
C ALA A 98 -1.96 -1.02 5.12
N ARG A 99 -1.94 -1.63 6.31
CA ARG A 99 -2.62 -2.90 6.64
C ARG A 99 -3.50 -2.79 7.90
N SER A 100 -3.54 -1.63 8.55
CA SER A 100 -4.41 -1.35 9.69
C SER A 100 -5.87 -1.26 9.26
#